data_AF-A0A7Y3IRE6-F1
#
_entry.id   AF-A0A7Y3IRE6-F1
#
_cell.length_a   1.000
_cell.length_b   1.000
_cell.length_c   1.000
_cell.angle_alpha   90.00
_cell.angle_beta   90.00
_cell.angle_gamma   90.00
#
_symmetry.space_group_name_H-M   'P 1'
#
loop_
_entity.id
_entity.type
_entity.pdbx_description
1 polymer ?
#
loop_
_entity_poly.entity_id
_entity_poly.type
_entity_poly.pdbx_seq_one_letter_code
_entity_poly.pdbx_strand_id
1 'polypeptide(L)'
;MFWNKEKTKNFAEESVKTKKAREKLRKEIEEHQKQITPIALEKKATEIHRWIASHAASRVILKNKTISLFDENQNAAKISVRISQIAEHLQKEIEVTGTGSSKEKVLKKWSFLSAKKN
;
A
#
# COMPACT_ATOMS: atom_id res chain seq x y z
N MET A 1 -13.95 5.84 42.20
CA MET A 1 -12.56 5.38 42.04
C MET A 1 -12.58 3.92 41.58
N PHE A 2 -12.55 3.69 40.27
CA PHE A 2 -12.44 2.33 39.73
C PHE A 2 -10.96 1.99 39.59
N TRP A 3 -10.46 1.13 40.47
CA TRP A 3 -9.17 0.50 40.30
C TRP A 3 -9.32 -0.53 39.16
N ASN A 4 -8.73 -0.22 38.01
CA ASN A 4 -8.46 -1.20 36.97
C ASN A 4 -7.52 -2.26 37.56
N LYS A 5 -8.11 -3.31 38.12
CA LYS A 5 -7.43 -4.56 38.45
C LYS A 5 -7.06 -5.24 37.13
N GLU A 6 -6.03 -4.72 36.47
CA GLU A 6 -5.43 -5.40 35.33
C GLU A 6 -4.88 -6.72 35.83
N LYS A 7 -5.53 -7.80 35.40
CA LYS A 7 -5.06 -9.16 35.58
C LYS A 7 -3.62 -9.19 35.10
N THR A 8 -2.67 -9.36 36.01
CA THR A 8 -1.30 -9.73 35.70
C THR A 8 -1.34 -11.12 35.06
N LYS A 9 -1.65 -11.16 33.76
CA LYS A 9 -1.39 -12.34 32.94
C LYS A 9 0.11 -12.55 33.06
N ASN A 10 0.50 -13.66 33.67
CA ASN A 10 1.87 -14.13 33.65
C ASN A 10 2.23 -14.42 32.19
N PHE A 11 2.74 -13.40 31.49
CA PHE A 11 3.28 -13.58 30.16
C PHE A 11 4.49 -14.49 30.28
N ALA A 12 4.52 -15.55 29.47
CA ALA A 12 5.68 -16.42 29.39
C ALA A 12 6.92 -15.57 29.08
N GLU A 13 8.03 -15.88 29.73
CA GLU A 13 9.27 -15.17 29.47
C GLU A 13 9.64 -15.28 27.99
N GLU A 14 9.99 -14.14 27.40
CA GLU A 14 10.32 -14.10 25.98
C GLU A 14 11.58 -14.92 25.69
N SER A 15 11.57 -15.57 24.52
CA SER A 15 12.74 -16.30 24.02
C SER A 15 13.96 -15.39 23.93
N VAL A 16 15.14 -15.96 24.24
CA VAL A 16 16.44 -15.29 24.14
C VAL A 16 16.67 -14.68 22.74
N LYS A 17 16.20 -15.35 21.68
CA LYS A 17 16.31 -14.85 20.30
C LYS A 17 15.52 -13.55 20.11
N THR A 18 14.31 -13.50 20.65
CA THR A 18 13.43 -12.32 20.58
C THR A 18 14.00 -11.15 21.38
N LYS A 19 14.56 -11.42 22.58
CA LYS A 19 15.23 -10.40 23.40
C LYS A 19 16.38 -9.74 22.64
N LYS A 20 17.26 -10.54 22.02
CA LYS A 20 18.39 -10.04 21.21
C LYS A 20 17.93 -9.24 20.00
N ALA A 21 16.93 -9.72 19.28
CA ALA A 21 16.39 -9.01 18.11
C ALA A 21 15.83 -7.64 18.50
N ARG A 22 15.09 -7.54 19.61
CA ARG A 22 14.55 -6.28 20.11
C ARG A 22 15.65 -5.31 20.53
N GLU A 23 16.69 -5.78 21.22
CA GLU A 23 17.81 -4.91 21.58
C GLU A 23 18.53 -4.37 20.35
N LYS A 24 18.73 -5.20 19.32
CA LYS A 24 19.31 -4.75 18.05
C LYS A 24 18.46 -3.67 17.39
N LEU A 25 17.17 -3.92 17.23
CA LEU A 25 16.23 -2.96 16.63
C LEU A 25 16.18 -1.66 17.42
N ARG A 26 16.21 -1.73 18.76
CA ARG A 26 16.22 -0.54 19.62
C ARG A 26 17.46 0.31 19.38
N LYS A 27 18.64 -0.30 19.29
CA LYS A 27 19.89 0.41 18.98
C LYS A 27 19.84 1.08 17.60
N GLU A 28 19.33 0.37 16.59
CA GLU A 28 19.17 0.91 15.24
C GLU A 28 18.21 2.11 15.22
N ILE A 29 17.07 2.02 15.92
CA ILE A 29 16.12 3.13 16.05
C ILE A 29 16.77 4.34 16.75
N GLU A 30 17.47 4.11 17.86
CA GLU A 30 18.16 5.17 18.60
C GLU A 30 19.26 5.84 17.75
N GLU A 31 19.96 5.07 16.91
CA GLU A 31 20.95 5.60 15.98
C GLU A 31 20.31 6.43 14.87
N HIS A 32 19.22 5.95 14.26
CA HIS A 32 18.48 6.71 13.26
C HIS A 32 17.88 7.99 13.83
N GLN A 33 17.34 7.96 15.05
CA GLN A 33 16.79 9.14 15.71
C GLN A 33 17.83 10.24 15.93
N LYS A 34 19.08 9.89 16.25
CA LYS A 34 20.18 10.87 16.36
C LYS A 34 20.48 11.56 15.02
N GLN A 35 20.24 10.89 13.91
CA GLN A 35 20.46 11.44 12.56
C GLN A 35 19.28 12.30 12.07
N ILE A 36 18.07 12.11 12.62
CA ILE A 36 16.86 12.86 12.27
C ILE A 36 16.73 14.08 13.19
N THR A 37 17.76 14.93 13.20
CA THR A 37 17.66 16.27 13.81
C THR A 37 17.42 17.31 12.72
N PRO A 38 16.71 18.43 12.99
CA PRO A 38 16.47 19.46 11.99
C PRO A 38 17.77 19.96 11.32
N ILE A 39 18.83 20.11 12.12
CA ILE A 39 20.16 20.54 11.66
C ILE A 39 20.78 19.49 10.72
N ALA A 40 20.67 18.21 11.03
CA ALA A 40 21.18 17.13 10.18
C ALA A 40 20.42 17.03 8.86
N LEU A 41 19.10 17.24 8.89
CA LEU A 41 18.25 17.28 7.69
C LEU A 41 18.64 18.45 6.77
N GLU A 42 18.82 19.65 7.34
CA GLU A 42 19.23 20.83 6.59
C GLU A 42 20.63 20.66 5.96
N LYS A 43 21.58 20.10 6.71
CA LYS A 43 22.91 19.75 6.19
C LYS A 43 22.81 18.77 5.02
N LYS A 44 21.99 17.72 5.15
CA LYS A 44 21.79 16.72 4.09
C LYS A 44 21.10 17.31 2.86
N ALA A 45 20.10 18.17 3.05
CA ALA A 45 19.45 18.88 1.94
C ALA A 45 20.46 19.74 1.16
N THR A 46 21.33 20.45 1.89
CA THR A 46 22.41 21.25 1.28
C THR A 46 23.41 20.38 0.52
N GLU A 47 23.83 19.24 1.09
CA GLU A 47 24.71 18.27 0.42
C GLU A 47 24.08 17.76 -0.89
N ILE A 48 22.80 17.38 -0.85
CA ILE A 48 22.05 16.92 -2.02
C ILE A 48 22.00 18.02 -3.09
N HIS A 49 21.66 19.26 -2.72
CA HIS A 49 21.63 20.38 -3.66
C HIS A 49 22.99 20.63 -4.30
N ARG A 50 24.06 20.60 -3.50
CA ARG A 50 25.44 20.73 -4.01
C ARG A 50 25.79 19.60 -4.98
N TRP A 51 25.42 18.36 -4.65
CA TRP A 51 25.71 17.20 -5.50
C TRP A 51 24.92 17.24 -6.81
N ILE A 52 23.64 17.64 -6.75
CA ILE A 52 22.80 17.87 -7.94
C ILE A 52 23.40 18.97 -8.81
N ALA A 53 23.85 20.08 -8.22
CA ALA A 53 24.46 21.19 -8.93
C ALA A 53 25.81 20.81 -9.57
N SER A 54 26.66 20.08 -8.84
CA SER A 54 27.98 19.65 -9.34
C SER A 54 27.87 18.69 -10.53
N HIS A 55 26.80 17.88 -10.57
CA HIS A 55 26.54 16.92 -11.65
C HIS A 55 25.65 17.52 -12.76
N ALA A 56 25.51 18.84 -12.84
CA ALA A 56 24.72 19.47 -13.90
C ALA A 56 25.23 19.15 -15.31
N ALA A 57 26.55 19.05 -15.48
CA ALA A 57 27.17 18.75 -16.78
C ALA A 57 26.90 17.31 -17.27
N SER A 58 26.65 16.36 -16.36
CA SER A 58 26.31 14.97 -16.70
C SER A 58 24.81 14.73 -16.83
N ARG A 59 23.97 15.78 -16.75
CA ARG A 59 22.52 15.63 -16.93
C ARG A 59 22.21 15.36 -18.40
N VAL A 60 21.42 14.32 -18.65
CA VAL A 60 20.85 14.08 -19.97
C VAL A 60 19.76 15.13 -20.23
N ILE A 61 19.95 15.97 -21.24
CA ILE A 61 19.00 17.00 -21.62
C ILE A 61 17.85 16.35 -22.40
N LEU A 62 16.70 16.18 -21.75
CA LEU A 62 15.52 15.48 -22.32
C LEU A 62 14.62 16.40 -23.17
N LYS A 63 15.15 17.51 -23.70
CA LYS A 63 14.38 18.60 -24.34
C LYS A 63 13.48 18.17 -25.52
N ASN A 64 13.75 17.01 -26.13
CA ASN A 64 13.02 16.53 -27.30
C ASN A 64 12.29 15.20 -27.10
N LYS A 65 12.20 14.70 -25.87
CA LYS A 65 11.43 13.47 -25.58
C LYS A 65 10.20 13.82 -24.77
N THR A 66 9.03 13.52 -25.31
CA THR A 66 7.76 13.51 -24.57
C THR A 66 7.79 12.32 -23.63
N ILE A 67 8.46 12.45 -22.49
CA ILE A 67 8.55 11.37 -21.51
C ILE A 67 7.26 11.42 -20.69
N SER A 68 6.21 10.83 -21.25
CA SER A 68 5.19 10.22 -20.40
C SER A 68 5.90 9.14 -19.60
N LEU A 69 6.27 9.45 -18.36
CA LEU A 69 6.98 8.55 -17.41
C LEU A 69 6.32 7.17 -17.24
N PHE A 70 5.14 6.96 -17.84
CA PHE A 70 4.35 5.74 -17.76
C PHE A 70 3.79 5.23 -19.10
N ASP A 71 3.94 5.95 -20.24
CA ASP A 71 3.38 5.49 -21.54
C ASP A 71 4.40 4.77 -22.44
N GLU A 72 5.71 4.90 -22.20
CA GLU A 72 6.72 4.14 -22.96
C GLU A 72 6.81 2.67 -22.53
N ASN A 73 5.79 2.11 -21.88
CA ASN A 73 5.61 0.66 -21.81
C ASN A 73 5.13 0.13 -23.17
N GLN A 74 5.92 0.33 -24.22
CA GLN A 74 5.75 -0.27 -25.55
C GLN A 74 5.79 -1.81 -25.47
N ASN A 75 6.29 -2.36 -24.35
CA ASN A 75 6.29 -3.77 -23.99
C ASN A 75 5.29 -4.07 -22.87
N ALA A 76 4.11 -3.45 -22.87
CA ALA A 76 3.04 -3.87 -21.98
C ALA A 76 2.86 -5.39 -22.12
N ALA A 77 3.02 -6.13 -21.02
CA ALA A 77 2.82 -7.56 -21.03
C ALA A 77 1.43 -7.85 -21.61
N LYS A 78 1.35 -8.81 -22.54
CA LYS A 78 0.07 -9.23 -23.13
C LYS A 78 -0.94 -9.44 -22.00
N ILE A 79 -2.13 -8.85 -22.13
CA ILE A 79 -3.21 -9.02 -21.16
C ILE A 79 -3.38 -10.52 -20.91
N SER A 80 -3.40 -10.92 -19.64
CA SER A 80 -3.63 -12.32 -19.28
C SER A 80 -4.99 -12.77 -19.80
N VAL A 81 -5.05 -13.94 -20.44
CA VAL A 81 -6.30 -14.55 -20.95
C VAL A 81 -7.39 -14.55 -19.87
N ARG A 82 -6.99 -14.81 -18.61
CA ARG A 82 -7.92 -14.81 -17.48
C ARG A 82 -8.51 -13.43 -17.19
N ILE A 83 -7.73 -12.36 -17.32
CA ILE A 83 -8.21 -10.99 -17.12
C ILE A 83 -9.16 -10.59 -18.25
N SER A 84 -8.86 -10.96 -19.50
CA SER A 84 -9.76 -10.72 -20.64
C SER A 84 -11.12 -11.40 -20.44
N GLN A 85 -11.13 -12.66 -20.01
CA GLN A 85 -12.36 -13.41 -19.73
C GLN A 85 -13.20 -12.77 -18.61
N ILE A 86 -12.54 -12.29 -17.55
CA ILE A 86 -13.23 -11.59 -16.46
C ILE A 86 -13.83 -10.27 -16.95
N ALA A 87 -13.08 -9.50 -17.73
CA ALA A 87 -13.56 -8.23 -18.30
C ALA A 87 -14.78 -8.46 -19.21
N GLU A 88 -14.75 -9.46 -20.09
CA GLU A 88 -15.88 -9.83 -20.94
C GLU A 88 -17.12 -10.27 -20.13
N HIS A 89 -16.92 -11.01 -19.05
CA HIS A 89 -18.02 -11.43 -18.18
C HIS A 89 -18.67 -10.23 -17.48
N LEU A 90 -17.85 -9.33 -16.94
CA LEU A 90 -18.34 -8.11 -16.28
C LEU A 90 -19.07 -7.19 -17.26
N GLN A 91 -18.58 -7.07 -18.49
CA GLN A 91 -19.23 -6.26 -19.51
C GLN A 91 -20.61 -6.83 -19.89
N LYS A 92 -20.71 -8.16 -20.02
CA LYS A 92 -21.99 -8.84 -20.22
C LYS A 92 -22.93 -8.67 -19.02
N GLU A 93 -22.43 -8.71 -17.79
CA GLU A 93 -23.26 -8.45 -16.61
C GLU A 93 -23.77 -7.00 -16.57
N ILE A 94 -22.96 -6.03 -16.98
CA ILE A 94 -23.35 -4.62 -17.08
C ILE A 94 -24.42 -4.42 -18.15
N GLU A 95 -24.29 -5.07 -19.32
CA GLU A 95 -25.29 -5.03 -20.39
C GLU A 95 -26.60 -5.71 -19.99
N VAL A 96 -26.53 -6.84 -19.27
CA VAL A 96 -27.70 -7.57 -18.74
C VAL A 96 -28.37 -6.80 -17.61
N THR A 97 -27.64 -6.02 -16.81
CA THR A 97 -28.19 -5.20 -15.72
C THR A 97 -28.63 -3.80 -16.17
N GLY A 98 -28.22 -3.36 -17.36
CA GLY A 98 -28.64 -2.11 -18.00
C GLY A 98 -30.06 -2.11 -18.56
N THR A 99 -30.72 -3.27 -18.65
CA THR A 99 -32.16 -3.38 -18.92
C THR A 99 -32.89 -3.64 -17.60
N GLY A 100 -33.57 -2.61 -17.10
CA GLY A 100 -34.12 -2.54 -15.74
C GLY A 100 -34.96 -3.74 -15.31
N SER A 101 -34.40 -4.59 -14.44
CA SER A 101 -35.16 -5.60 -13.68
C SER A 101 -34.42 -6.20 -12.47
N SER A 102 -33.17 -5.80 -12.17
CA SER A 102 -32.35 -6.52 -11.18
C SER A 102 -32.50 -6.06 -9.73
N LYS A 103 -32.93 -4.83 -9.43
CA LYS A 103 -33.10 -4.39 -8.03
C LYS A 103 -34.20 -5.16 -7.29
N GLU A 104 -35.25 -5.57 -7.99
CA GLU A 104 -36.43 -6.23 -7.41
C GLU A 104 -36.20 -7.73 -7.14
N LYS A 105 -35.38 -8.39 -7.98
CA LYS A 105 -35.04 -9.81 -7.81
C LYS A 105 -34.07 -10.04 -6.64
N VAL A 106 -33.15 -9.10 -6.42
CA VAL A 106 -32.24 -9.15 -5.25
C VAL A 106 -33.04 -8.98 -3.96
N LEU A 107 -33.95 -8.01 -3.87
CA LEU A 107 -34.78 -7.81 -2.67
C LEU A 107 -35.69 -9.02 -2.35
N LYS A 108 -36.29 -9.66 -3.35
CA LYS A 108 -37.08 -10.89 -3.15
C LYS A 108 -36.25 -12.09 -2.69
N LYS A 109 -34.99 -12.21 -3.12
CA LYS A 109 -34.10 -13.30 -2.69
C LYS A 109 -33.72 -13.17 -1.22
N TRP A 110 -33.50 -11.95 -0.75
CA TRP A 110 -33.14 -11.68 0.66
C TRP A 110 -34.35 -11.79 1.61
N SER A 111 -35.55 -11.44 1.16
CA SER A 111 -36.77 -11.67 1.95
C SER A 111 -37.09 -13.16 2.12
N PHE A 112 -36.90 -13.97 1.06
CA PHE A 112 -37.17 -15.41 1.11
C PHE A 112 -36.19 -16.17 2.03
N LEU A 113 -34.93 -15.75 2.10
CA LEU A 113 -33.92 -16.34 2.98
C LEU A 113 -34.13 -16.00 4.47
N SER A 114 -34.82 -14.89 4.75
CA SER A 114 -35.11 -14.45 6.12
C SER A 114 -36.35 -15.14 6.71
N ALA A 115 -37.30 -15.54 5.88
CA ALA A 115 -38.54 -16.21 6.30
C ALA A 115 -38.38 -17.72 6.58
N LYS A 116 -37.30 -18.35 6.11
CA LYS A 116 -37.03 -19.79 6.26
C LYS A 116 -36.27 -20.17 7.53
N LYS A 117 -36.05 -19.22 8.45
CA LYS A 117 -35.18 -19.36 9.63
C LYS A 117 -35.90 -19.30 10.98
N ASN A 118 -37.24 -19.36 10.99
CA ASN A 118 -38.05 -19.62 12.19
C ASN A 118 -38.89 -20.88 11.98
#